data_AF-A0A4Q1KHN4-F1
#
_entry.id   AF-A0A4Q1KHN4-F1
#
_cell.length_a   1.000
_cell.length_b   1.000
_cell.length_c   1.000
_cell.angle_alpha   90.00
_cell.angle_beta   90.00
_cell.angle_gamma   90.00
#
_symmetry.space_group_name_H-M   'P 1'
#
loop_
_entity.id
_entity.type
_entity.pdbx_description
1 polymer ?
#
loop_
_entity_poly.entity_id
_entity_poly.type
_entity_poly.pdbx_seq_one_letter_code
_entity_poly.pdbx_strand_id
1 'polypeptide(L)'
;MAGGWPFGELKMFGFDFIMADPPWRFDTWSNAGKKHKSPENHYATMTCEEIVAQFPVGHLASRNCLLWLWGTHPMIDQQIGVGRAWGFKFVTSGVWVKRTKKGKLAFGTGYRLRSASEPFLLFTNGDPETAPVVRTVIEGPIREHSRKPDEAYHEAERLMPGDVRRADRPAILVE
;
A
#
# COMPACT_ATOMS: atom_id res chain seq x y z
N MET A 1 -23.29 16.49 4.70
CA MET A 1 -22.52 17.31 3.74
C MET A 1 -22.22 16.43 2.55
N ALA A 2 -22.71 16.77 1.34
CA ALA A 2 -22.31 16.06 0.13
C ALA A 2 -20.79 16.20 -0.01
N GLY A 3 -20.09 15.06 0.07
CA GLY A 3 -18.65 14.98 0.28
C GLY A 3 -17.87 15.52 -0.92
N GLY A 4 -16.96 16.45 -0.65
CA GLY A 4 -16.00 16.93 -1.64
C GLY A 4 -15.00 15.85 -2.04
N TRP A 5 -14.25 16.13 -3.11
CA TRP A 5 -13.18 15.28 -3.61
C TRP A 5 -12.08 15.09 -2.54
N PRO A 6 -11.81 13.86 -2.06
CA PRO A 6 -10.96 13.63 -0.89
C PRO A 6 -9.45 13.64 -1.21
N PHE A 7 -9.08 13.81 -2.48
CA PHE A 7 -7.70 13.71 -2.95
C PHE A 7 -7.06 15.08 -3.26
N GLY A 8 -7.65 16.18 -2.77
CA GLY A 8 -7.13 17.53 -2.95
C GLY A 8 -6.99 17.91 -4.44
N GLU A 9 -5.79 18.28 -4.87
CA GLU A 9 -5.51 18.70 -6.25
C GLU A 9 -5.35 17.54 -7.25
N LEU A 10 -5.38 16.28 -6.79
CA LEU A 10 -5.20 15.14 -7.68
C LEU A 10 -6.35 15.05 -8.69
N LYS A 11 -6.01 14.90 -9.97
CA LYS A 11 -7.00 14.87 -11.05
C LYS A 11 -7.73 13.52 -11.10
N MET A 12 -9.06 13.58 -11.21
CA MET A 12 -9.89 12.41 -11.48
C MET A 12 -9.52 11.79 -12.85
N PHE A 13 -9.36 10.46 -12.89
CA PHE A 13 -8.98 9.64 -14.04
C PHE A 13 -7.65 10.08 -14.71
N GLY A 14 -6.74 10.64 -13.91
CA GLY A 14 -5.52 11.29 -14.39
C GLY A 14 -4.26 10.42 -14.40
N PHE A 15 -4.27 9.26 -13.73
CA PHE A 15 -3.03 8.57 -13.36
C PHE A 15 -2.91 7.16 -13.95
N ASP A 16 -1.74 6.86 -14.49
CA ASP A 16 -1.38 5.56 -15.07
C ASP A 16 -0.71 4.66 -14.02
N PHE A 17 -0.22 5.25 -12.94
CA PHE A 17 0.31 4.53 -11.78
C PHE A 17 -0.12 5.20 -10.47
N ILE A 18 -0.62 4.41 -9.52
CA ILE A 18 -1.03 4.88 -8.20
C ILE A 18 -0.32 4.02 -7.16
N MET A 19 0.28 4.65 -6.15
CA MET A 19 0.76 3.96 -4.96
C MET A 19 -0.05 4.42 -3.75
N ALA A 20 -0.77 3.49 -3.12
CA ALA A 20 -1.60 3.76 -1.96
C ALA A 20 -1.11 2.99 -0.73
N ASP A 21 -1.19 3.63 0.43
CA ASP A 21 -0.76 3.08 1.72
C ASP A 21 -1.79 3.35 2.82
N PRO A 22 -2.98 2.73 2.76
CA PRO A 22 -4.10 3.06 3.64
C PRO A 22 -3.83 2.76 5.13
N PRO A 23 -4.48 3.49 6.05
CA PRO A 23 -4.30 3.32 7.49
C PRO A 23 -5.09 2.11 8.02
N TRP A 24 -4.61 0.90 7.75
CA TRP A 24 -5.33 -0.34 8.01
C TRP A 24 -5.65 -0.57 9.50
N ARG A 25 -6.93 -0.72 9.84
CA ARG A 25 -7.34 -1.22 11.17
C ARG A 25 -7.39 -2.75 11.17
N PHE A 26 -6.64 -3.38 12.06
CA PHE A 26 -6.76 -4.81 12.35
C PHE A 26 -6.87 -5.09 13.86
N ASP A 27 -7.68 -6.08 14.21
CA ASP A 27 -7.93 -6.43 15.60
C ASP A 27 -6.70 -7.05 16.28
N THR A 28 -6.32 -6.49 17.43
CA THR A 28 -5.33 -7.13 18.31
C THR A 28 -6.02 -8.05 19.33
N TRP A 29 -5.54 -9.29 19.43
CA TRP A 29 -6.15 -10.35 20.25
C TRP A 29 -6.03 -10.16 21.78
N SER A 30 -5.38 -9.11 22.28
CA SER A 30 -5.26 -8.88 23.73
C SER A 30 -5.32 -7.40 24.10
N ASN A 31 -5.90 -7.10 25.28
CA ASN A 31 -5.93 -5.76 25.86
C ASN A 31 -4.52 -5.19 26.12
N ALA A 32 -3.51 -6.06 26.34
CA ALA A 32 -2.10 -5.66 26.42
C ALA A 32 -1.52 -5.30 25.04
N GLY A 33 -1.97 -5.96 23.96
CA GLY A 33 -1.67 -5.59 22.58
C GLY A 33 -2.23 -4.23 22.20
N LYS A 34 -3.44 -3.91 22.65
CA LYS A 34 -4.10 -2.61 22.45
C LYS A 34 -3.31 -1.44 23.06
N LYS A 35 -2.72 -1.61 24.26
CA LYS A 35 -2.00 -0.54 24.97
C LYS A 35 -0.54 -0.28 24.51
N HIS A 36 0.14 -1.24 23.90
CA HIS A 36 1.59 -1.12 23.64
C HIS A 36 2.04 -1.53 22.23
N LYS A 37 1.19 -2.17 21.42
CA LYS A 37 1.57 -2.76 20.12
C LYS A 37 0.58 -2.43 18.99
N SER A 38 -0.49 -1.70 19.27
CA SER A 38 -1.49 -1.31 18.27
C SER A 38 -1.01 -0.07 17.50
N PRO A 39 -1.05 -0.09 16.15
CA PRO A 39 -0.94 1.10 15.28
C PRO A 39 -1.80 2.28 15.74
N GLU A 40 -2.96 2.00 16.34
CA GLU A 40 -3.95 2.97 16.85
C GLU A 40 -3.41 3.94 17.90
N ASN A 41 -2.25 3.65 18.51
CA ASN A 41 -1.61 4.57 19.47
C ASN A 41 -0.76 5.66 18.79
N HIS A 42 -0.56 5.58 17.47
CA HIS A 42 0.30 6.49 16.71
C HIS A 42 -0.49 7.31 15.67
N TYR A 43 -1.59 6.79 15.10
CA TYR A 43 -2.47 7.46 14.14
C TYR A 43 -3.86 6.81 14.13
N ALA A 44 -4.86 7.50 13.55
CA ALA A 44 -6.21 6.97 13.41
C ALA A 44 -6.25 5.92 12.28
N THR A 45 -6.48 4.66 12.62
CA THR A 45 -6.71 3.58 11.65
C THR A 45 -8.16 3.58 11.16
N MET A 46 -8.42 2.95 10.02
CA MET A 46 -9.73 2.82 9.40
C MET A 46 -10.03 1.36 9.03
N THR A 47 -11.29 0.98 9.17
CA THR A 47 -11.82 -0.27 8.62
C THR A 47 -11.75 -0.28 7.10
N CYS A 48 -11.79 -1.46 6.48
CA CYS A 48 -11.77 -1.57 5.02
C CYS A 48 -12.99 -0.85 4.39
N GLU A 49 -14.14 -0.91 5.06
CA GLU A 49 -15.37 -0.24 4.66
C GLU A 49 -15.21 1.29 4.71
N GLU A 50 -14.62 1.83 5.78
CA GLU A 50 -14.32 3.26 5.89
C GLU A 50 -13.34 3.71 4.80
N ILE A 51 -12.29 2.92 4.54
CA ILE A 51 -11.29 3.21 3.50
C ILE A 51 -11.95 3.31 2.13
N VAL A 52 -12.78 2.32 1.76
CA VAL A 52 -13.48 2.30 0.47
C VAL A 52 -14.48 3.45 0.36
N ALA A 53 -15.24 3.74 1.43
CA ALA A 53 -16.25 4.78 1.42
C ALA A 53 -15.67 6.20 1.36
N GLN A 54 -14.55 6.44 2.04
CA GLN A 54 -13.95 7.77 2.12
C GLN A 54 -13.01 8.07 0.95
N PHE A 55 -12.35 7.05 0.39
CA PHE A 55 -11.33 7.23 -0.63
C PHE A 55 -11.66 6.40 -1.88
N PRO A 56 -12.35 6.98 -2.88
CA PRO A 56 -12.66 6.28 -4.12
C PRO A 56 -11.42 6.26 -5.04
N VAL A 57 -10.36 5.52 -4.68
CA VAL A 57 -9.07 5.51 -5.38
C VAL A 57 -9.21 5.12 -6.86
N GLY A 58 -10.20 4.29 -7.21
CA GLY A 58 -10.54 3.97 -8.60
C GLY A 58 -10.83 5.20 -9.47
N HIS A 59 -11.35 6.28 -8.88
CA HIS A 59 -11.60 7.53 -9.58
C HIS A 59 -10.33 8.32 -9.91
N LEU A 60 -9.14 7.92 -9.44
CA LEU A 60 -7.86 8.50 -9.88
C LEU A 60 -7.32 7.80 -11.14
N ALA A 61 -7.73 6.56 -11.38
CA ALA A 61 -7.15 5.68 -12.40
C ALA A 61 -7.50 6.11 -13.82
N SER A 62 -6.51 6.23 -14.69
CA SER A 62 -6.73 6.26 -16.14
C SER A 62 -7.24 4.89 -16.63
N ARG A 63 -7.59 4.80 -17.92
CA ARG A 63 -8.09 3.54 -18.53
C ARG A 63 -7.15 2.35 -18.34
N ASN A 64 -5.84 2.60 -18.37
CA ASN A 64 -4.80 1.60 -18.19
C ASN A 64 -3.94 2.07 -17.02
N CYS A 65 -4.23 1.54 -15.83
CA CYS A 65 -3.60 1.99 -14.60
C CYS A 65 -3.14 0.81 -13.76
N LEU A 66 -1.93 0.89 -13.23
CA LEU A 66 -1.42 -0.04 -12.23
C LEU A 66 -1.57 0.57 -10.83
N LEU A 67 -2.23 -0.15 -9.93
CA LEU A 67 -2.30 0.19 -8.50
C LEU A 67 -1.29 -0.67 -7.73
N TRP A 68 -0.40 0.01 -7.02
CA TRP A 68 0.47 -0.54 -6.00
C TRP A 68 -0.12 -0.27 -4.62
N LEU A 69 -0.68 -1.29 -3.99
CA LEU A 69 -1.32 -1.17 -2.68
C LEU A 69 -0.42 -1.77 -1.61
N TRP A 70 0.10 -0.94 -0.71
CA TRP A 70 0.76 -1.41 0.50
C TRP A 70 -0.24 -2.07 1.44
N GLY A 71 0.20 -3.17 2.04
CA GLY A 71 -0.64 -3.98 2.90
C GLY A 71 0.08 -4.45 4.15
N THR A 72 -0.61 -5.32 4.89
CA THR A 72 -0.14 -5.94 6.12
C THR A 72 -0.48 -7.42 6.03
N HIS A 73 0.48 -8.28 6.37
CA HIS A 73 0.33 -9.74 6.21
C HIS A 73 -0.99 -10.32 6.74
N PRO A 74 -1.52 -9.87 7.89
CA PRO A 74 -2.75 -10.46 8.43
C PRO A 74 -4.03 -10.05 7.70
N MET A 75 -3.98 -9.03 6.84
CA MET A 75 -5.15 -8.46 6.19
C MET A 75 -5.17 -8.66 4.67
N ILE A 76 -4.30 -9.52 4.12
CA ILE A 76 -4.13 -9.67 2.67
C ILE A 76 -5.47 -9.94 1.96
N ASP A 77 -6.32 -10.80 2.51
CA ASP A 77 -7.63 -11.13 1.91
C ASP A 77 -8.55 -9.89 1.85
N GLN A 78 -8.64 -9.15 2.96
CA GLN A 78 -9.42 -7.92 3.05
C GLN A 78 -8.87 -6.82 2.14
N GLN A 79 -7.54 -6.69 2.05
CA GLN A 79 -6.84 -5.71 1.21
C GLN A 79 -7.06 -5.98 -0.29
N ILE A 80 -7.13 -7.27 -0.69
CA ILE A 80 -7.58 -7.66 -2.03
C ILE A 80 -9.03 -7.22 -2.27
N GLY A 81 -9.91 -7.38 -1.28
CA GLY A 81 -11.27 -6.86 -1.30
C GLY A 81 -11.34 -5.35 -1.54
N VAL A 82 -10.51 -4.57 -0.86
CA VAL A 82 -10.44 -3.10 -1.02
C VAL A 82 -10.00 -2.70 -2.43
N GLY A 83 -8.94 -3.30 -2.97
CA GLY A 83 -8.52 -3.04 -4.35
C GLY A 83 -9.60 -3.36 -5.38
N ARG A 84 -10.37 -4.44 -5.16
CA ARG A 84 -11.54 -4.79 -6.00
C ARG A 84 -12.69 -3.82 -5.84
N ALA A 85 -12.98 -3.35 -4.64
CA ALA A 85 -14.04 -2.36 -4.38
C ALA A 85 -13.73 -1.01 -5.04
N TRP A 86 -12.45 -0.67 -5.19
CA TRP A 86 -12.00 0.45 -6.01
C TRP A 86 -12.04 0.19 -7.52
N GLY A 87 -12.49 -0.97 -7.97
CA GLY A 87 -12.65 -1.30 -9.39
C GLY A 87 -11.42 -1.88 -10.07
N PHE A 88 -10.35 -2.20 -9.33
CA PHE A 88 -9.17 -2.85 -9.91
C PHE A 88 -9.24 -4.37 -9.83
N LYS A 89 -8.52 -5.05 -10.73
CA LYS A 89 -8.34 -6.51 -10.73
C LYS A 89 -7.00 -6.87 -10.09
N PHE A 90 -7.01 -7.73 -9.07
CA PHE A 90 -5.78 -8.26 -8.48
C PHE A 90 -4.99 -9.08 -9.50
N VAL A 91 -3.67 -8.89 -9.55
CA VAL A 91 -2.77 -9.59 -10.47
C VAL A 91 -1.74 -10.42 -9.73
N THR A 92 -0.93 -9.78 -8.89
CA THR A 92 0.18 -10.43 -8.19
C THR A 92 0.53 -9.67 -6.92
N SER A 93 1.42 -10.22 -6.11
CA SER A 93 1.96 -9.56 -4.92
C SER A 93 3.47 -9.71 -4.83
N GLY A 94 4.06 -8.83 -4.03
CA GLY A 94 5.45 -8.92 -3.61
C GLY A 94 5.59 -8.49 -2.15
N VAL A 95 6.84 -8.45 -1.69
CA VAL A 95 7.16 -8.06 -0.33
C VAL A 95 8.33 -7.09 -0.29
N TRP A 96 8.23 -6.10 0.58
CA TRP A 96 9.39 -5.39 1.08
C TRP A 96 9.98 -6.17 2.26
N VAL A 97 11.15 -6.78 2.07
CA VAL A 97 11.96 -7.38 3.13
C VAL A 97 12.65 -6.27 3.91
N LYS A 98 12.32 -6.20 5.20
CA LYS A 98 12.84 -5.20 6.13
C LYS A 98 14.20 -5.65 6.64
N ARG A 99 15.23 -4.86 6.36
CA ARG A 99 16.60 -5.08 6.86
C ARG A 99 16.90 -4.15 8.04
N THR A 100 17.57 -4.66 9.06
CA THR A 100 18.14 -3.82 10.14
C THR A 100 19.31 -3.00 9.61
N LYS A 101 19.77 -2.00 10.38
CA LYS A 101 21.00 -1.23 10.06
C LYS A 101 22.25 -2.11 9.85
N LYS A 102 22.25 -3.35 10.37
CA LYS A 102 23.33 -4.33 10.21
C LYS A 102 23.06 -5.36 9.10
N GLY A 103 22.05 -5.16 8.24
CA GLY A 103 21.72 -6.06 7.11
C GLY A 103 21.00 -7.36 7.49
N LYS A 104 20.72 -7.60 8.78
CA LYS A 104 19.93 -8.76 9.22
C LYS A 104 18.44 -8.56 8.92
N LEU A 105 17.69 -9.65 8.79
CA LEU A 105 16.23 -9.59 8.72
C LEU A 105 15.65 -8.93 9.98
N ALA A 106 14.64 -8.10 9.78
CA ALA A 106 13.85 -7.52 10.84
C ALA A 106 13.10 -8.58 11.65
N PHE A 107 12.77 -8.24 12.89
CA PHE A 107 11.97 -9.09 13.77
C PHE A 107 10.81 -8.30 14.37
N GLY A 108 9.81 -8.03 13.55
CA GLY A 108 8.65 -7.21 13.88
C GLY A 108 7.53 -7.98 14.59
N THR A 109 6.43 -7.27 14.85
CA THR A 109 5.20 -7.83 15.40
C THR A 109 4.54 -8.81 14.43
N GLY A 110 3.63 -9.63 14.93
CA GLY A 110 2.86 -10.57 14.12
C GLY A 110 2.18 -11.59 15.01
N TYR A 111 1.21 -12.30 14.44
CA TYR A 111 0.40 -13.28 15.16
C TYR A 111 1.14 -14.62 15.29
N ARG A 112 1.05 -15.47 14.28
CA ARG A 112 1.71 -16.78 14.23
C ARG A 112 3.17 -16.70 13.79
N LEU A 113 3.48 -15.72 12.93
CA LEU A 113 4.82 -15.43 12.43
C LEU A 113 5.29 -14.07 12.94
N ARG A 114 6.61 -13.86 12.96
CA ARG A 114 7.23 -12.57 13.30
C ARG A 114 7.53 -11.84 12.00
N SER A 115 6.93 -10.68 11.79
CA SER A 115 7.00 -9.99 10.51
C SER A 115 8.41 -9.49 10.24
N ALA A 116 9.03 -10.01 9.17
CA ALA A 116 10.29 -9.52 8.63
C ALA A 116 10.09 -8.72 7.33
N SER A 117 8.85 -8.52 6.92
CA SER A 117 8.48 -7.85 5.67
C SER A 117 7.10 -7.20 5.75
N GLU A 118 6.80 -6.34 4.78
CA GLU A 118 5.45 -5.87 4.46
C GLU A 118 5.07 -6.30 3.05
N PRO A 119 3.84 -6.80 2.82
CA PRO A 119 3.38 -7.09 1.48
C PRO A 119 3.01 -5.81 0.72
N PHE A 120 3.17 -5.87 -0.59
CA PHE A 120 2.48 -4.98 -1.51
C PHE A 120 1.71 -5.82 -2.54
N LEU A 121 0.56 -5.32 -2.96
CA LEU A 121 -0.35 -5.98 -3.87
C LEU A 121 -0.43 -5.15 -5.15
N LEU A 122 -0.33 -5.80 -6.30
CA LEU A 122 -0.50 -5.18 -7.60
C LEU A 122 -1.86 -5.50 -8.18
N PHE A 123 -2.55 -4.45 -8.62
CA PHE A 123 -3.82 -4.54 -9.32
C PHE A 123 -3.76 -3.73 -10.61
N THR A 124 -4.60 -4.08 -11.58
CA THR A 124 -4.74 -3.33 -12.82
C THR A 124 -6.17 -2.86 -13.06
N ASN A 125 -6.28 -1.68 -13.64
CA ASN A 125 -7.43 -1.25 -14.42
C ASN A 125 -7.00 -1.31 -15.90
N GLY A 126 -7.78 -1.99 -16.74
CA GLY A 126 -7.39 -2.25 -18.13
C GLY A 126 -6.12 -3.09 -18.23
N ASP A 127 -5.28 -2.75 -19.20
CA ASP A 127 -4.03 -3.46 -19.54
C ASP A 127 -2.86 -2.47 -19.61
N PRO A 128 -2.33 -2.02 -18.46
CA PRO A 128 -1.17 -1.13 -18.42
C PRO A 128 0.09 -1.85 -18.87
N GLU A 129 0.88 -1.20 -19.72
CA GLU A 129 2.19 -1.71 -20.13
C GLU A 129 3.19 -1.60 -18.97
N THR A 130 3.87 -2.70 -18.65
CA THR A 130 4.85 -2.76 -17.55
C THR A 130 6.15 -3.38 -18.03
N ALA A 131 7.29 -2.91 -17.51
CA ALA A 131 8.57 -3.53 -17.78
C ALA A 131 8.80 -4.79 -16.91
N PRO A 132 9.27 -5.92 -17.49
CA PRO A 132 9.45 -7.18 -16.76
C PRO A 132 10.77 -7.23 -15.97
N VAL A 133 11.10 -6.15 -15.24
CA VAL A 133 12.41 -5.95 -14.61
C VAL A 133 12.40 -5.98 -13.09
N VAL A 134 11.21 -5.86 -12.48
CA VAL A 134 11.03 -5.78 -11.02
C VAL A 134 10.74 -7.16 -10.45
N ARG A 135 11.45 -7.50 -9.37
CA ARG A 135 11.26 -8.77 -8.65
C ARG A 135 10.14 -8.63 -7.62
N THR A 136 9.55 -9.75 -7.21
CA THR A 136 8.57 -9.81 -6.12
C THR A 136 9.17 -9.53 -4.74
N VAL A 137 10.48 -9.32 -4.64
CA VAL A 137 11.19 -9.00 -3.41
C VAL A 137 11.93 -7.68 -3.58
N ILE A 138 11.64 -6.75 -2.68
CA ILE A 138 12.34 -5.48 -2.53
C ILE A 138 13.03 -5.49 -1.19
N GLU A 139 14.32 -5.21 -1.14
CA GLU A 139 15.06 -5.13 0.11
C GLU A 139 15.29 -3.67 0.46
N GLY A 140 15.01 -3.29 1.71
CA GLY A 140 15.23 -1.92 2.17
C GLY A 140 15.36 -1.86 3.69
N PRO A 141 16.07 -0.88 4.24
CA PRO A 141 16.27 -0.76 5.68
C PRO A 141 14.98 -0.36 6.39
N ILE A 142 14.78 -0.82 7.64
CA ILE A 142 13.76 -0.25 8.53
C ILE A 142 14.10 1.22 8.78
N ARG A 143 13.08 2.07 8.65
CA ARG A 143 13.16 3.52 8.85
C ARG A 143 12.20 3.97 9.95
N GLU A 144 11.86 5.25 9.96
CA GLU A 144 10.82 5.81 10.82
C GLU A 144 9.49 5.05 10.62
N HIS A 145 8.60 5.13 11.62
CA HIS A 145 7.35 4.38 11.59
C HIS A 145 6.53 4.69 10.33
N SER A 146 5.93 3.66 9.74
CA SER A 146 5.13 3.70 8.48
C SER A 146 5.87 4.12 7.20
N ARG A 147 7.04 4.76 7.27
CA ARG A 147 7.80 5.19 6.09
C ARG A 147 8.23 4.00 5.21
N LYS A 148 7.65 3.94 4.02
CA LYS A 148 7.98 2.96 2.96
C LYS A 148 9.38 3.19 2.38
N PRO A 149 10.06 2.15 1.87
CA PRO A 149 11.46 2.23 1.46
C PRO A 149 11.62 3.03 0.16
N ASP A 150 12.70 3.81 0.03
CA ASP A 150 12.99 4.54 -1.22
C ASP A 150 13.15 3.56 -2.39
N GLU A 151 13.66 2.37 -2.10
CA GLU A 151 13.85 1.27 -3.02
C GLU A 151 12.53 0.85 -3.69
N ALA A 152 11.38 0.93 -2.98
CA ALA A 152 10.11 0.59 -3.60
C ALA A 152 9.64 1.66 -4.60
N TYR A 153 9.90 2.94 -4.35
CA TYR A 153 9.59 3.99 -5.32
C TYR A 153 10.49 3.88 -6.55
N HIS A 154 11.76 3.52 -6.37
CA HIS A 154 12.69 3.26 -7.48
C HIS A 154 12.27 2.04 -8.31
N GLU A 155 11.89 0.93 -7.67
CA GLU A 155 11.37 -0.24 -8.39
C GLU A 155 10.03 0.09 -9.08
N ALA A 156 9.17 0.91 -8.49
CA ALA A 156 7.95 1.36 -9.15
C ALA A 156 8.21 2.20 -10.41
N GLU A 157 9.28 3.01 -10.45
CA GLU A 157 9.70 3.73 -11.66
C GLU A 157 10.25 2.78 -12.73
N ARG A 158 10.97 1.74 -12.30
CA ARG A 158 11.48 0.71 -13.22
C ARG A 158 10.37 -0.15 -13.80
N LEU A 159 9.32 -0.42 -13.01
CA LEU A 159 8.14 -1.19 -13.44
C LEU A 159 7.31 -0.42 -14.47
N MET A 160 7.15 0.89 -14.26
CA MET A 160 6.39 1.81 -15.11
C MET A 160 7.32 2.90 -15.66
N PRO A 161 8.22 2.58 -16.61
CA PRO A 161 9.19 3.54 -17.13
C PRO A 161 8.55 4.53 -18.11
N GLY A 162 9.21 5.67 -18.31
CA GLY A 162 8.80 6.70 -19.28
C GLY A 162 7.96 7.82 -18.67
N ASP A 163 7.25 8.55 -19.52
CA ASP A 163 6.39 9.68 -19.12
C ASP A 163 5.02 9.18 -18.61
N VAL A 164 5.05 8.57 -17.43
CA VAL A 164 3.89 8.00 -16.74
C VAL A 164 3.31 9.04 -15.80
N ARG A 165 1.98 9.22 -15.76
CA ARG A 165 1.33 10.09 -14.79
C ARG A 165 1.16 9.33 -13.47
N ARG A 166 1.88 9.75 -12.42
CA ARG A 166 2.02 9.01 -11.16
C ARG A 166 1.39 9.76 -9.98
N ALA A 167 0.65 9.03 -9.16
CA ALA A 167 0.20 9.47 -7.83
C ALA A 167 0.85 8.56 -6.78
N ASP A 168 2.13 8.83 -6.46
CA ASP A 168 2.93 7.93 -5.63
C ASP A 168 3.97 8.60 -4.73
N ARG A 169 4.21 9.92 -4.78
CA ARG A 169 5.21 10.58 -3.92
C ARG A 169 4.64 11.78 -3.16
N PRO A 170 4.46 11.65 -1.82
CA PRO A 170 4.42 10.39 -1.08
C PRO A 170 3.29 9.48 -1.59
N ALA A 171 3.30 8.20 -1.21
CA ALA A 171 2.14 7.34 -1.45
C ALA A 171 0.86 8.03 -0.96
N ILE A 172 -0.28 7.80 -1.60
CA ILE A 172 -1.53 8.40 -1.13
C ILE A 172 -2.05 7.61 0.08
N LEU A 173 -2.79 8.30 0.96
CA LEU A 173 -3.44 7.71 2.15
C LEU A 173 -2.49 7.25 3.27
N VAL A 174 -1.24 7.72 3.30
CA VAL A 174 -0.20 7.28 4.25
C VAL A 174 -0.70 7.20 5.69
N GLU A 175 -0.47 6.02 6.29
CA GLU A 175 -0.62 5.69 7.70
C GLU A 175 0.38 6.45 8.60
#